data_AF-A0A8I2CYU1-F1
#
_entry.id   AF-A0A8I2CYU1-F1
#
_cell.length_a   1.000
_cell.length_b   1.000
_cell.length_c   1.000
_cell.angle_alpha   90.00
_cell.angle_beta   90.00
_cell.angle_gamma   90.00
#
_symmetry.space_group_name_H-M   'P 1'
#
loop_
_entity.id
_entity.type
_entity.pdbx_description
1 polymer ?
#
loop_
_entity_poly.entity_id
_entity_poly.type
_entity_poly.pdbx_seq_one_letter_code
_entity_poly.pdbx_strand_id
1 'polypeptide(L)'
;MARNCPHCDSEMFEEYDHINRVRVLVCSRPTCLFRSYPDYPRRKSNEEVCYKCQSIFKVRQNDTGILCPECKAVIEQNKKGQGSAKEQKPFKAAHGETFLRESPKAKLRRAV
;
A
#
# COMPACT_ATOMS: atom_id res chain seq x y z
N MET A 1 -24.77 1.42 20.33
CA MET A 1 -24.43 2.83 20.62
C MET A 1 -23.99 3.45 19.31
N ALA A 2 -24.80 4.34 18.73
CA ALA A 2 -24.41 5.08 17.52
C ALA A 2 -23.13 5.85 17.83
N ARG A 3 -22.12 5.73 16.96
CA ARG A 3 -20.88 6.49 17.10
C ARG A 3 -21.05 7.79 16.31
N ASN A 4 -20.94 8.92 16.99
CA ASN A 4 -20.95 10.23 16.34
C ASN A 4 -19.59 10.51 15.69
N CYS A 5 -19.60 11.25 14.58
CA CYS A 5 -18.40 11.67 13.88
C CYS A 5 -17.61 12.69 14.70
N PRO A 6 -16.30 12.47 14.96
CA PRO A 6 -15.50 13.39 15.78
C PRO A 6 -15.23 14.76 15.12
N HIS A 7 -15.53 14.92 13.83
CA HIS A 7 -15.30 16.18 13.11
C HIS A 7 -16.53 17.09 13.07
N CYS A 8 -17.74 16.53 13.15
CA CYS A 8 -18.97 17.28 12.86
C CYS A 8 -20.20 16.79 13.63
N ASP A 9 -19.99 15.90 14.61
CA ASP A 9 -20.98 15.29 15.51
C ASP A 9 -22.18 14.60 14.85
N SER A 10 -22.15 14.48 13.52
CA SER A 10 -23.19 13.80 12.74
C SER A 10 -23.12 12.30 12.98
N GLU A 11 -24.25 11.61 12.80
CA GLU A 11 -24.31 10.15 12.93
C GLU A 11 -23.38 9.47 11.93
N MET A 12 -22.75 8.36 12.36
CA MET A 12 -21.97 7.49 11.48
C MET A 12 -22.72 6.18 11.26
N PHE A 13 -22.61 5.64 10.05
CA PHE A 13 -23.20 4.35 9.68
C PHE A 13 -22.10 3.36 9.28
N GLU A 14 -22.42 2.06 9.41
CA GLU A 14 -21.52 0.98 9.02
C GLU A 14 -21.62 0.70 7.52
N GLU A 15 -20.48 0.60 6.85
CA GLU A 15 -20.30 0.21 5.46
C GLU A 15 -19.23 -0.90 5.39
N TYR A 16 -19.20 -1.67 4.31
CA TYR A 16 -18.20 -2.71 4.09
C TYR A 16 -17.24 -2.30 2.97
N ASP A 17 -15.94 -2.19 3.29
CA ASP A 17 -14.90 -1.94 2.30
C ASP A 17 -14.56 -3.26 1.59
N HIS A 18 -15.00 -3.41 0.35
CA HIS A 18 -14.78 -4.62 -0.45
C HIS A 18 -13.32 -4.86 -0.84
N ILE A 19 -12.49 -3.80 -0.91
CA ILE A 19 -11.08 -3.90 -1.27
C ILE A 19 -10.31 -4.48 -0.09
N ASN A 20 -10.52 -3.92 1.10
CA ASN A 20 -9.82 -4.31 2.32
C ASN A 20 -10.51 -5.44 3.08
N ARG A 21 -11.74 -5.81 2.70
CA ARG A 21 -12.59 -6.81 3.36
C ARG A 21 -12.80 -6.54 4.86
N VAL A 22 -13.05 -5.28 5.20
CA VAL A 22 -13.23 -4.82 6.59
C VAL A 22 -14.47 -3.93 6.73
N ARG A 23 -15.04 -3.88 7.94
CA ARG A 23 -16.09 -2.92 8.27
C ARG A 23 -15.50 -1.53 8.45
N VAL A 24 -16.20 -0.53 7.93
CA VAL A 24 -15.87 0.89 7.98
C VAL A 24 -17.05 1.64 8.57
N LEU A 25 -16.77 2.64 9.40
CA LEU A 25 -17.75 3.63 9.83
C LEU A 25 -17.59 4.87 8.98
N VAL A 26 -18.66 5.30 8.30
CA VAL A 26 -18.68 6.47 7.42
C VAL A 26 -19.59 7.54 8.01
N CYS A 27 -19.16 8.79 7.94
CA CYS A 27 -20.00 9.91 8.35
C CYS A 27 -21.19 10.07 7.39
N SER A 28 -22.40 10.24 7.94
CA SER A 28 -23.62 10.52 7.17
C SER A 28 -23.59 11.85 6.41
N ARG A 29 -22.80 12.82 6.88
CA ARG A 29 -22.71 14.14 6.25
C ARG A 29 -21.83 14.04 5.00
N PRO A 30 -22.33 14.29 3.78
CA PRO A 30 -21.59 14.07 2.53
C PRO A 30 -20.37 15.00 2.38
N THR A 31 -20.39 16.17 3.03
CA THR A 31 -19.23 17.09 3.06
C THR A 31 -18.18 16.69 4.10
N CYS A 32 -18.49 15.78 5.02
CA CYS A 32 -17.55 15.27 6.01
C CYS A 32 -16.99 13.94 5.52
N LEU A 33 -15.81 13.96 4.92
CA LEU A 33 -15.13 12.78 4.38
C LEU A 33 -14.51 11.88 5.46
N PHE A 34 -14.91 12.04 6.72
CA PHE A 34 -14.37 11.25 7.82
C PHE A 34 -14.83 9.80 7.73
N ARG A 35 -13.86 8.89 7.81
CA ARG A 35 -14.06 7.44 7.84
C ARG A 35 -13.23 6.85 8.97
N SER A 36 -13.79 5.87 9.67
CA SER A 36 -13.09 5.12 10.71
C SER A 36 -13.06 3.64 10.35
N TYR A 37 -11.89 3.02 10.47
CA TYR A 37 -11.69 1.61 10.20
C TYR A 37 -11.49 0.87 11.54
N PRO A 38 -12.56 0.48 12.26
CA PRO A 38 -12.45 -0.09 13.60
C PRO A 38 -11.75 -1.45 13.61
N ASP A 39 -11.99 -2.28 12.61
CA ASP A 39 -11.42 -3.63 12.49
C ASP A 39 -10.06 -3.64 11.80
N TYR A 40 -9.64 -2.52 11.21
CA TYR A 40 -8.33 -2.42 10.59
C TYR A 40 -7.27 -2.26 11.69
N PRO A 41 -6.22 -3.09 11.69
CA PRO A 41 -5.20 -3.04 12.74
C PRO A 41 -4.56 -1.65 12.76
N ARG A 42 -4.87 -0.87 13.81
CA ARG A 42 -4.20 0.42 14.04
C ARG A 42 -2.76 0.11 14.38
N ARG A 43 -1.86 0.44 13.46
CA ARG A 43 -0.42 0.35 13.70
C ARG A 43 -0.09 1.23 14.91
N LYS A 44 0.49 0.67 15.98
CA LYS A 44 1.20 1.51 16.94
C LYS A 44 2.38 2.13 16.18
N SER A 45 2.83 3.33 16.56
CA SER A 45 3.78 4.17 15.79
C SER A 45 5.02 3.45 15.23
N ASN A 46 5.38 2.30 15.80
CA ASN A 46 6.55 1.51 15.46
C ASN A 46 6.18 0.11 14.95
N GLU A 47 5.00 -0.09 14.35
CA GLU A 47 4.55 -1.39 13.82
C GLU A 47 4.31 -1.30 12.31
N GLU A 48 4.90 -2.24 11.56
CA GLU A 48 4.71 -2.38 10.11
C GLU A 48 4.17 -3.77 9.76
N VAL A 49 3.68 -3.91 8.53
CA VAL A 49 3.16 -5.18 8.00
C VAL A 49 4.17 -5.74 7.01
N CYS A 50 4.56 -7.00 7.20
CA CYS A 50 5.47 -7.68 6.29
C CYS A 50 4.79 -7.89 4.94
N TYR A 51 5.41 -7.45 3.85
CA TYR A 51 4.89 -7.65 2.50
C TYR A 51 4.70 -9.13 2.14
N LYS A 52 5.56 -10.02 2.65
CA LYS A 52 5.57 -11.43 2.27
C LYS A 52 4.55 -12.29 3.04
N CYS A 53 4.50 -12.15 4.36
CA CYS A 53 3.65 -12.99 5.22
C CYS A 53 2.47 -12.23 5.85
N GLN A 54 2.33 -10.93 5.57
CA GLN A 54 1.28 -10.05 6.09
C GLN A 54 1.22 -9.97 7.63
N SER A 55 2.24 -10.46 8.34
CA SER A 55 2.32 -10.36 9.80
C SER A 55 2.71 -8.95 10.22
N ILE A 56 2.15 -8.51 11.35
CA ILE A 56 2.53 -7.24 11.99
C ILE A 56 3.81 -7.48 12.77
N PHE A 57 4.81 -6.61 12.62
CA PHE A 57 6.06 -6.67 13.36
C PHE A 57 6.49 -5.29 13.84
N LYS A 58 7.29 -5.26 14.91
CA LYS A 58 7.82 -4.01 15.47
C LYS A 58 9.06 -3.58 14.73
N VAL A 59 9.09 -2.30 14.40
CA VAL A 59 10.12 -1.59 13.68
C VAL A 59 10.87 -0.71 14.69
N ARG A 60 12.20 -0.74 14.67
CA ARG A 60 13.02 0.18 15.49
C ARG A 60 13.04 1.55 14.79
N GLN A 61 13.17 2.64 15.54
CA GLN A 61 13.06 4.02 15.01
C GLN A 61 13.99 4.35 13.82
N ASN A 62 15.02 3.54 13.56
CA ASN A 62 15.96 3.71 12.45
C ASN A 62 15.91 2.59 11.40
N ASP A 63 15.14 1.54 11.64
CA ASP A 63 14.92 0.50 10.66
C ASP A 63 13.67 0.88 9.88
N THR A 64 13.75 0.98 8.55
CA THR A 64 12.56 0.98 7.69
C THR A 64 12.67 -0.27 6.85
N GLY A 65 11.64 -1.12 6.84
CA GLY A 65 11.78 -2.42 6.20
C GLY A 65 10.45 -3.07 5.92
N ILE A 66 10.11 -3.23 4.64
CA ILE A 66 8.87 -3.90 4.20
C ILE A 66 8.80 -5.40 4.52
N LEU A 67 9.80 -5.98 5.18
CA LEU A 67 9.89 -7.41 5.50
C LEU A 67 10.13 -7.61 6.98
N CYS A 68 9.38 -8.55 7.59
CA CYS A 68 9.65 -8.97 8.95
C CYS A 68 11.05 -9.63 9.06
N PRO A 69 11.65 -9.65 10.26
CA PRO A 69 12.97 -10.24 10.49
C PRO A 69 13.10 -11.69 9.99
N GLU A 70 12.04 -12.49 10.12
CA GLU A 70 12.02 -13.89 9.66
C GLU A 70 12.10 -13.98 8.14
N CYS A 71 11.28 -13.21 7.42
CA CYS A 71 11.29 -13.17 5.96
C CYS A 71 12.61 -12.61 5.42
N LYS A 72 13.20 -11.62 6.12
CA LYS A 72 14.51 -11.07 5.79
C LYS A 72 15.61 -12.12 5.95
N ALA A 73 15.62 -12.86 7.06
CA ALA A 73 16.61 -13.91 7.32
C ALA A 73 16.59 -15.02 6.26
N VAL A 74 15.40 -15.47 5.84
CA VAL A 74 15.26 -16.49 4.78
C VAL A 74 15.86 -16.00 3.45
N ILE A 75 15.63 -14.74 3.08
CA ILE A 75 16.18 -14.16 1.84
C ILE A 75 17.71 -14.02 1.94
N GLU A 76 18.23 -13.59 3.09
CA GLU A 76 19.67 -13.46 3.30
C GLU A 76 20.39 -14.81 3.29
N GLN A 77 19.78 -15.86 3.86
CA GLN A 77 20.31 -17.22 3.80
C GLN A 77 20.34 -17.75 2.35
N ASN A 78 19.29 -17.53 1.58
CA ASN A 78 19.26 -17.90 0.16
C ASN A 78 20.32 -17.16 -0.67
N LYS A 79 20.63 -15.90 -0.33
CA LYS A 79 21.70 -15.13 -0.99
C LYS A 79 23.09 -15.67 -0.68
N LYS A 80 23.35 -16.12 0.55
CA LYS A 80 24.65 -16.69 0.96
C LYS A 80 24.96 -18.03 0.29
N GLY A 81 23.94 -18.77 -0.15
CA GLY A 81 24.10 -20.01 -0.93
C GLY A 81 24.42 -19.81 -2.42
N GLN A 82 24.35 -18.59 -2.95
CA GLN A 82 24.57 -18.28 -4.37
C GLN A 82 25.81 -17.39 -4.60
N GLY A 83 26.86 -17.60 -3.83
CA GLY A 83 28.16 -16.96 -4.06
C GLY A 83 28.92 -17.58 -5.22
N SER A 84 28.47 -17.38 -6.46
CA SER A 84 29.31 -17.35 -7.69
C SER A 84 28.47 -17.08 -8.94
N ALA A 85 28.17 -15.80 -9.23
CA ALA A 85 28.32 -15.21 -10.57
C ALA A 85 27.75 -13.78 -10.64
N LYS A 86 28.68 -12.85 -10.83
CA LYS A 86 28.60 -11.64 -11.66
C LYS A 86 27.63 -10.51 -11.26
N GLU A 87 28.30 -9.50 -10.70
CA GLU A 87 28.35 -8.13 -11.22
C GLU A 87 27.07 -7.29 -11.19
N GLN A 88 27.16 -6.28 -10.32
CA GLN A 88 26.29 -5.15 -10.14
C GLN A 88 26.08 -4.38 -11.45
N LYS A 89 24.83 -4.02 -11.75
CA LYS A 89 24.54 -2.80 -12.52
C LYS A 89 23.84 -1.79 -11.60
N PRO A 90 24.36 -0.56 -11.46
CA PRO A 90 23.72 0.48 -10.66
C PRO A 90 22.47 1.00 -11.38
N PHE A 91 21.35 1.03 -10.66
CA PHE A 91 20.12 1.66 -11.13
C PHE A 91 20.32 3.18 -11.07
N LYS A 92 20.73 3.79 -12.18
CA LYS A 92 20.74 5.25 -12.33
C LYS A 92 19.29 5.74 -12.41
N ALA A 93 18.90 6.57 -11.44
CA ALA A 93 17.75 7.45 -11.58
C ALA A 93 18.04 8.47 -12.68
N ALA A 94 17.18 8.54 -13.69
CA ALA A 94 17.14 9.65 -14.65
C ALA A 94 15.75 10.28 -14.57
N HIS A 95 15.73 11.44 -13.93
CA HIS A 95 14.71 12.47 -14.05
C HIS A 95 14.55 12.85 -15.53
N GLY A 96 13.32 12.99 -16.01
CA GLY A 96 13.04 13.35 -17.39
C GLY A 96 11.55 13.58 -17.63
N GLU A 97 11.08 14.77 -17.21
CA GLU A 97 9.95 15.43 -17.87
C GLU A 97 10.10 15.32 -19.39
N THR A 98 9.03 14.96 -20.09
CA THR A 98 8.68 15.58 -21.38
C THR A 98 7.35 15.04 -21.93
N PHE A 99 6.45 16.00 -22.15
CA PHE A 99 5.63 16.13 -23.36
C PHE A 99 4.40 15.22 -23.55
N LEU A 100 3.24 15.81 -23.24
CA LEU A 100 2.05 15.70 -24.08
C LEU A 100 2.45 15.83 -25.56
N ARG A 101 2.21 14.79 -26.37
CA ARG A 101 2.19 14.95 -27.81
C ARG A 101 1.12 14.09 -28.44
N GLU A 102 0.21 14.77 -29.12
CA GLU A 102 -0.92 14.24 -29.85
C GLU A 102 -0.53 13.26 -30.97
N SER A 103 -1.49 12.38 -31.26
CA SER A 103 -1.64 11.37 -32.32
C SER A 103 -0.99 11.66 -33.69
N PRO A 104 -0.79 10.62 -34.54
CA PRO A 104 -1.79 10.42 -35.59
C PRO A 104 -2.07 8.96 -36.03
N LYS A 105 -3.37 8.69 -36.23
CA LYS A 105 -4.02 7.85 -37.26
C LYS A 105 -3.24 6.66 -37.85
N ALA A 106 -3.60 5.44 -37.44
CA ALA A 106 -3.42 4.23 -38.23
C ALA A 106 -4.76 3.79 -38.84
N LYS A 107 -4.87 3.84 -40.17
CA LYS A 107 -5.98 3.34 -40.96
C LYS A 107 -5.93 1.80 -40.97
N LEU A 108 -6.88 1.11 -40.34
CA LEU A 108 -7.17 -0.28 -40.64
C LEU A 108 -8.32 -0.35 -41.64
N ARG A 109 -8.04 -0.81 -42.86
CA ARG A 109 -9.05 -1.15 -43.87
C ARG A 109 -9.50 -2.59 -43.65
N ARG A 110 -10.81 -2.73 -43.42
CA ARG A 110 -11.78 -3.80 -43.74
C ARG A 110 -11.25 -5.16 -44.24
N ALA A 111 -11.76 -6.23 -43.63
CA ALA A 111 -12.09 -7.48 -44.30
C ALA A 111 -13.63 -7.61 -44.34
N VAL A 112 -14.20 -7.81 -45.52
CA VAL A 112 -15.52 -8.41 -45.77
C VAL A 112 -15.28 -9.47 -46.82
#